data_AF-A0A2M7T5N5-F1
#
_entry.id   AF-A0A2M7T5N5-F1
#
_cell.length_a   1.000
_cell.length_b   1.000
_cell.length_c   1.000
_cell.angle_alpha   90.00
_cell.angle_beta   90.00
_cell.angle_gamma   90.00
#
_symmetry.space_group_name_H-M   'P 1'
#
loop_
_entity.id
_entity.type
_entity.pdbx_description
1 polymer ?
#
loop_
_entity_poly.entity_id
_entity_poly.type
_entity_poly.pdbx_seq_one_letter_code
_entity_poly.pdbx_strand_id
1 'polypeptide(L)'
;MNEVGRDNVFLRSLTEQVTYNCDVSDSRYWGYFSICGLLMSLRVLYMSKNDLAPWAQIDREDISKWIAAKEARWDELEDEGFKNIEIDGTVYDPFDVATINSVLVEKGLVYGAGL
;
A
#
# COMPACT_ATOMS: atom_id res chain seq x y z
N MET A 1 18.12 -21.49 -6.48
CA MET A 1 17.15 -20.40 -6.73
C MET A 1 17.84 -19.33 -7.54
N ASN A 2 17.30 -19.00 -8.72
CA ASN A 2 17.86 -17.99 -9.62
C ASN A 2 17.56 -16.57 -9.10
N GLU A 3 18.35 -15.58 -9.53
CA GLU A 3 18.25 -14.17 -9.10
C GLU A 3 16.84 -13.59 -9.28
N VAL A 4 16.21 -13.82 -10.44
CA VAL A 4 14.83 -13.40 -10.74
C VAL A 4 13.79 -13.94 -9.75
N GLY A 5 13.98 -15.15 -9.23
CA GLY A 5 13.07 -15.75 -8.26
C GLY A 5 13.21 -15.14 -6.86
N ARG A 6 14.40 -14.63 -6.53
CA ARG A 6 14.66 -13.93 -5.27
C ARG A 6 14.05 -12.52 -5.30
N ASP A 7 14.16 -11.83 -6.42
CA ASP A 7 13.64 -10.47 -6.58
C ASP A 7 12.11 -10.42 -6.50
N ASN A 8 11.41 -11.42 -7.05
CA ASN A 8 9.95 -11.52 -6.96
C ASN A 8 9.47 -11.70 -5.51
N VAL A 9 10.14 -12.55 -4.74
CA VAL A 9 9.83 -12.78 -3.32
C VAL A 9 10.09 -11.52 -2.48
N PHE A 10 11.20 -10.83 -2.75
CA PHE A 10 11.53 -9.58 -2.09
C PHE A 10 10.46 -8.50 -2.33
N LEU A 11 10.12 -8.24 -3.59
CA LEU A 11 9.11 -7.24 -3.97
C LEU A 11 7.75 -7.55 -3.36
N ARG A 12 7.34 -8.82 -3.36
CA ARG A 12 6.10 -9.25 -2.74
C ARG A 12 6.10 -8.98 -1.23
N SER A 13 7.15 -9.40 -0.53
CA SER A 13 7.27 -9.16 0.92
C SER A 13 7.22 -7.67 1.26
N LEU A 14 7.98 -6.85 0.53
CA LEU A 14 7.98 -5.40 0.74
C LEU A 14 6.59 -4.81 0.48
N THR A 15 5.93 -5.22 -0.60
CA THR A 15 4.57 -4.75 -0.94
C THR A 15 3.55 -5.10 0.12
N GLU A 16 3.63 -6.30 0.71
CA GLU A 16 2.73 -6.74 1.79
C GLU A 16 2.92 -5.86 3.05
N GLN A 17 4.16 -5.56 3.42
CA GLN A 17 4.48 -4.68 4.56
C GLN A 17 4.01 -3.24 4.34
N VAL A 18 4.28 -2.68 3.15
CA VAL A 18 3.82 -1.33 2.79
C VAL A 18 2.30 -1.27 2.77
N THR A 19 1.63 -2.28 2.18
CA THR A 19 0.17 -2.34 2.12
C THR A 19 -0.44 -2.37 3.51
N TYR A 20 0.12 -3.13 4.45
CA TYR A 20 -0.35 -3.12 5.84
C TYR A 20 -0.30 -1.72 6.47
N ASN A 21 0.83 -1.02 6.36
CA ASN A 21 0.95 0.34 6.92
C ASN A 21 0.04 1.35 6.21
N CYS A 22 -0.16 1.23 4.90
CA CYS A 22 -1.14 2.04 4.19
C CYS A 22 -2.58 1.77 4.69
N ASP A 23 -2.95 0.52 4.96
CA ASP A 23 -4.28 0.18 5.48
C ASP A 23 -4.49 0.69 6.92
N VAL A 24 -3.45 0.70 7.77
CA VAL A 24 -3.48 1.33 9.11
C VAL A 24 -3.58 2.87 9.01
N SER A 25 -2.93 3.48 8.01
CA SER A 25 -3.09 4.91 7.76
C SER A 25 -4.52 5.22 7.31
N ASP A 26 -5.03 4.47 6.34
CA ASP A 26 -6.37 4.65 5.81
C ASP A 26 -7.43 4.48 6.91
N SER A 27 -7.32 3.48 7.79
CA SER A 27 -8.28 3.25 8.89
C SER A 27 -8.41 4.45 9.83
N ARG A 28 -7.33 5.21 10.02
CA ARG A 28 -7.29 6.40 10.89
C ARG A 28 -7.71 7.69 10.20
N TYR A 29 -7.43 7.82 8.91
CA TYR A 29 -7.50 9.09 8.20
C TYR A 29 -8.54 9.16 7.08
N TRP A 30 -9.24 8.06 6.76
CA TRP A 30 -10.27 8.06 5.69
C TRP A 30 -11.34 9.15 5.90
N GLY A 31 -11.71 9.43 7.15
CA GLY A 31 -12.73 10.42 7.52
C GLY A 31 -12.32 11.89 7.32
N TYR A 32 -11.05 12.18 7.03
CA TYR A 32 -10.59 13.54 6.74
C TYR A 32 -10.91 13.99 5.30
N PHE A 33 -11.20 13.03 4.41
CA PHE A 33 -11.62 13.33 3.05
C PHE A 33 -13.13 13.60 2.99
N SER A 34 -13.54 14.51 2.10
CA SER A 34 -14.95 14.49 1.65
C SER A 34 -15.27 13.16 0.98
N ILE A 35 -16.53 12.72 1.04
CA ILE A 35 -16.98 11.45 0.42
C ILE A 35 -16.54 11.35 -1.05
N CYS A 36 -16.69 12.43 -1.83
CA CYS A 36 -16.27 12.44 -3.23
C CYS A 36 -14.75 12.33 -3.38
N GLY A 37 -13.98 12.97 -2.51
CA GLY A 37 -12.52 12.87 -2.49
C GLY A 37 -12.05 11.45 -2.19
N LEU A 38 -12.64 10.82 -1.17
CA LEU A 38 -12.34 9.44 -0.80
C LEU A 38 -12.63 8.47 -1.95
N LEU A 39 -13.81 8.55 -2.57
CA LEU A 39 -14.20 7.67 -3.68
C LEU A 39 -13.28 7.83 -4.90
N MET A 40 -12.81 9.04 -5.19
CA MET A 40 -11.85 9.27 -6.27
C MET A 40 -10.48 8.65 -5.97
N SER A 41 -9.97 8.82 -4.75
CA SER A 41 -8.71 8.20 -4.32
C SER A 41 -8.79 6.67 -4.35
N LEU A 42 -9.89 6.10 -3.84
CA LEU A 42 -10.13 4.66 -3.88
C LEU A 42 -10.24 4.12 -5.31
N ARG A 43 -10.88 4.86 -6.22
CA ARG A 43 -10.91 4.49 -7.64
C ARG A 43 -9.51 4.44 -8.24
N VAL A 44 -8.68 5.46 -8.01
CA VAL A 44 -7.29 5.50 -8.52
C VAL A 44 -6.48 4.35 -7.95
N LEU A 45 -6.61 4.06 -6.65
CA LEU A 45 -5.95 2.95 -6.00
C LEU A 45 -6.39 1.59 -6.58
N TYR A 46 -7.69 1.39 -6.77
CA TYR A 46 -8.23 0.19 -7.41
C TYR A 46 -7.63 -0.03 -8.79
N MET A 47 -7.56 1.02 -9.61
CA MET A 47 -6.98 0.94 -10.95
C MET A 47 -5.50 0.58 -10.90
N SER A 48 -4.73 1.23 -10.02
CA SER A 48 -3.32 0.95 -9.85
C SER A 48 -3.05 -0.48 -9.37
N LYS A 49 -3.89 -1.02 -8.48
CA LYS A 49 -3.74 -2.39 -7.96
C LYS A 49 -4.09 -3.48 -8.98
N ASN A 50 -4.86 -3.13 -10.01
CA ASN A 50 -5.30 -4.04 -11.07
C ASN A 50 -4.62 -3.77 -12.42
N ASP A 51 -3.54 -2.97 -12.42
CA ASP A 51 -2.79 -2.58 -13.63
C ASP A 51 -3.68 -2.01 -14.75
N LEU A 52 -4.73 -1.27 -14.37
CA LEU A 52 -5.69 -0.70 -15.31
C LEU A 52 -5.22 0.68 -15.82
N ALA A 53 -5.40 0.92 -17.12
CA ALA A 53 -5.15 2.23 -17.71
C ALA A 53 -6.10 3.30 -17.11
N PRO A 54 -5.70 4.58 -16.96
CA PRO A 54 -6.49 5.63 -16.28
C PRO A 54 -7.91 5.87 -16.82
N TRP A 55 -8.15 5.53 -18.09
CA TRP A 55 -9.45 5.66 -18.78
C TRP A 55 -10.22 4.33 -18.87
N ALA A 56 -9.72 3.26 -18.26
CA ALA A 56 -10.41 1.98 -18.25
C ALA A 56 -11.77 2.10 -17.56
N GLN A 57 -12.76 1.41 -18.12
CA GLN A 57 -14.03 1.20 -17.47
C GLN A 57 -13.83 0.22 -16.32
N ILE A 58 -14.45 0.50 -15.18
CA ILE A 58 -14.42 -0.35 -14.00
C ILE A 58 -15.85 -0.83 -13.78
N ASP A 59 -16.02 -2.14 -13.63
CA ASP A 59 -17.32 -2.68 -13.28
C ASP A 59 -17.74 -2.18 -11.89
N ARG A 60 -19.00 -1.74 -11.79
CA ARG A 60 -19.54 -1.17 -10.54
C ARG A 60 -19.56 -2.20 -9.43
N GLU A 61 -19.92 -3.44 -9.72
CA GLU A 61 -20.02 -4.50 -8.73
C GLU A 61 -18.63 -4.87 -8.19
N ASP A 62 -17.63 -4.95 -9.07
CA ASP A 62 -16.26 -5.28 -8.68
C ASP A 62 -15.64 -4.22 -7.76
N ILE A 63 -15.74 -2.93 -8.13
CA ILE A 63 -15.19 -1.87 -7.28
C ILE A 63 -15.97 -1.74 -5.98
N SER A 64 -17.29 -1.96 -5.98
CA SER A 64 -18.10 -1.89 -4.76
C SER A 64 -17.73 -3.01 -3.78
N LYS A 65 -17.54 -4.24 -4.27
CA LYS A 65 -17.06 -5.38 -3.45
C LYS A 65 -15.67 -5.11 -2.88
N TRP A 66 -14.78 -4.54 -3.69
CA TRP A 66 -13.43 -4.21 -3.26
C TRP A 66 -13.40 -3.12 -2.19
N ILE A 67 -14.20 -2.05 -2.35
CA ILE A 67 -14.34 -0.99 -1.33
C ILE A 67 -14.86 -1.58 -0.02
N ALA A 68 -15.92 -2.39 -0.06
CA ALA A 68 -16.48 -3.00 1.15
C ALA A 68 -15.47 -3.90 1.89
N ALA A 69 -14.66 -4.66 1.16
CA ALA A 69 -13.60 -5.47 1.76
C ALA A 69 -12.50 -4.61 2.42
N LYS A 70 -12.20 -3.44 1.85
CA LYS A 70 -11.21 -2.52 2.39
C LYS A 70 -11.75 -1.81 3.64
N GLU A 71 -13.02 -1.40 3.66
CA GLU A 71 -13.69 -0.84 4.83
C GLU A 71 -13.74 -1.85 5.99
N ALA A 72 -14.11 -3.11 5.71
CA ALA A 72 -14.09 -4.16 6.73
C ALA A 72 -12.68 -4.38 7.31
N ARG A 73 -11.64 -4.29 6.48
CA ARG A 73 -10.25 -4.38 6.93
C ARG A 73 -9.84 -3.17 7.77
N TRP A 74 -10.38 -1.98 7.51
CA TRP A 74 -10.09 -0.79 8.30
C TRP A 74 -10.63 -0.91 9.72
N ASP A 75 -11.83 -1.47 9.88
CA ASP A 75 -12.42 -1.74 11.21
C ASP A 75 -11.51 -2.65 12.06
N GLU A 76 -10.82 -3.62 11.44
CA GLU A 76 -9.86 -4.50 12.11
C GLU A 76 -8.54 -3.80 12.49
N LEU A 77 -8.22 -2.66 11.87
CA LEU A 77 -6.93 -1.97 11.97
C LEU A 77 -7.00 -0.61 12.65
N GLU A 78 -8.19 -0.15 13.08
CA GLU A 78 -8.38 1.18 13.66
C GLU A 78 -7.47 1.42 14.89
N ASP A 79 -7.36 0.40 15.75
CA ASP A 79 -6.54 0.42 16.97
C ASP A 79 -5.11 -0.11 16.77
N GLU A 80 -4.76 -0.57 15.58
CA GLU A 80 -3.47 -1.21 15.30
C GLU A 80 -2.35 -0.21 14.99
N GLY A 81 -1.12 -0.52 15.41
CA GLY A 81 0.05 0.31 15.17
C GLY A 81 0.66 0.13 13.77
N PHE A 82 1.39 1.15 13.29
CA PHE A 82 2.29 0.95 12.15
C PHE A 82 3.35 -0.10 12.51
N LYS A 83 3.70 -0.93 11.52
CA LYS A 83 4.77 -1.93 11.65
C LYS A 83 6.03 -1.45 10.97
N ASN A 84 7.17 -1.93 11.46
CA ASN A 84 8.45 -1.68 10.84
C ASN A 84 8.54 -2.30 9.45
N ILE A 85 9.41 -1.74 8.62
CA ILE A 85 9.74 -2.26 7.30
C ILE A 85 11.02 -3.09 7.41
N GLU A 86 10.98 -4.35 6.99
CA GLU A 86 12.11 -5.26 6.93
C GLU A 86 12.62 -5.39 5.49
N ILE A 87 13.90 -5.09 5.29
CA ILE A 87 14.60 -5.18 3.99
C ILE A 87 15.88 -5.97 4.23
N ASP A 88 16.02 -7.11 3.57
CA ASP A 88 17.19 -8.00 3.66
C ASP A 88 17.60 -8.33 5.12
N GLY A 89 16.61 -8.53 6.00
CA GLY A 89 16.81 -8.85 7.42
C GLY A 89 17.09 -7.66 8.33
N THR A 90 17.16 -6.45 7.79
CA THR A 90 17.30 -5.21 8.57
C THR A 90 15.94 -4.55 8.74
N VAL A 91 15.64 -4.10 9.97
CA VAL A 91 14.35 -3.52 10.35
C VAL A 91 14.48 -1.99 10.45
N TYR A 92 13.57 -1.29 9.80
CA TYR A 92 13.52 0.17 9.71
C TYR A 92 12.19 0.71 10.25
N ASP A 93 12.24 1.88 10.87
CA ASP A 93 11.03 2.65 11.16
C ASP A 93 10.34 3.02 9.82
N PRO A 94 9.02 2.84 9.68
CA PRO A 94 8.34 3.07 8.41
C PRO A 94 8.36 4.53 7.96
N PHE A 95 8.66 5.48 8.85
CA PHE A 95 8.78 6.89 8.52
C PHE A 95 10.23 7.34 8.34
N ASP A 96 11.22 6.47 8.53
CA ASP A 96 12.62 6.72 8.15
C ASP A 96 12.83 6.48 6.64
N VAL A 97 12.14 7.32 5.86
CA VAL A 97 12.12 7.27 4.39
C VAL A 97 13.52 7.46 3.81
N ALA A 98 14.37 8.27 4.46
CA ALA A 98 15.73 8.53 3.98
C ALA A 98 16.59 7.27 4.05
N THR A 99 16.60 6.59 5.20
CA THR A 99 17.37 5.35 5.37
C THR A 99 16.83 4.24 4.50
N ILE A 100 15.50 4.05 4.44
CA ILE A 100 14.89 3.03 3.58
C ILE A 100 15.28 3.23 2.11
N ASN A 101 15.19 4.47 1.60
CA ASN A 101 15.55 4.76 0.21
C ASN A 101 17.04 4.62 -0.08
N SER A 102 17.92 4.85 0.91
CA SER A 102 19.36 4.60 0.73
C SER A 102 19.69 3.16 0.35
N VAL A 103 18.85 2.20 0.76
CA VAL A 103 19.01 0.77 0.48
C VAL A 103 18.21 0.35 -0.77
N LEU A 104 17.02 0.90 -0.96
CA LEU A 104 16.15 0.54 -2.10
C LEU A 104 16.63 1.09 -3.44
N VAL A 105 17.40 2.19 -3.45
CA VAL A 105 17.91 2.79 -4.68
C VAL A 105 18.79 1.81 -5.47
N GLU A 106 19.56 0.95 -4.78
CA GLU A 106 20.39 -0.08 -5.41
C GLU A 106 19.56 -1.14 -6.14
N LYS A 107 18.30 -1.31 -5.74
CA LYS A 107 17.32 -2.23 -6.35
C LYS A 107 16.41 -1.52 -7.37
N GLY A 108 16.64 -0.24 -7.67
CA GLY A 108 15.83 0.55 -8.59
C GLY A 108 14.44 0.90 -8.07
N LEU A 109 14.24 0.89 -6.75
CA LEU A 109 12.96 1.15 -6.09
C LEU A 109 13.00 2.46 -5.31
N VAL A 110 11.83 3.06 -5.13
CA VAL A 110 11.63 4.23 -4.28
C VAL A 110 10.48 3.95 -3.33
N TYR A 111 10.72 4.21 -2.06
CA TYR A 111 9.75 4.15 -0.98
C TYR A 111 9.29 5.56 -0.60
N GLY A 112 7.99 5.68 -0.29
CA GLY A 112 7.40 6.90 0.21
C GLY A 112 6.50 6.59 1.39
N ALA A 113 6.63 7.39 2.44
CA ALA A 113 5.72 7.43 3.57
C ALA A 113 5.49 8.90 3.96
N GLY A 114 4.26 9.21 4.36
CA GLY A 114 3.85 10.56 4.74
C GLY A 114 2.36 10.58 5.09
N LEU A 115 1.94 11.69 5.70
CA LEU A 115 0.54 12.05 5.95
C LEU A 115 0.15 13.20 5.03
#